data_AF-A0A6J4MCF7-F1
#
_entry.id   AF-A0A6J4MCF7-F1
#
_cell.length_a   1.000
_cell.length_b   1.000
_cell.length_c   1.000
_cell.angle_alpha   90.00
_cell.angle_beta   90.00
_cell.angle_gamma   90.00
#
_symmetry.space_group_name_H-M   'P 1'
#
loop_
_entity.id
_entity.type
_entity.pdbx_description
1 polymer ?
#
loop_
_entity_poly.entity_id
_entity_poly.type
_entity_poly.pdbx_seq_one_letter_code
_entity_poly.pdbx_strand_id
1 'polypeptide(L)'
;SVEVPPEEGTEGVEALLNGLPERLKAENLRTLGIVVDADRNLSGRWQSLKDKLSSIGYRDIPQSPPPEGWVCAPSDPYLPRVGVWLMPNNQLPGMLEDFVAYLIPPGDTLHPKAEAILQELEQAGLNRYTLIHHPKALIHTWLAWQKTPAMPMGQAITAQVLRCDCPIALIFIREMGLKPHPFRTALIS
;
A
#
# COMPACT_ATOMS: atom_id res chain seq x y z
N SER A 1 -5.38 14.24 -0.82
CA SER A 1 -4.51 14.05 0.36
C SER A 1 -4.35 12.57 0.63
N VAL A 2 -3.10 12.13 0.75
CA VAL A 2 -2.77 10.78 1.23
C VAL A 2 -2.71 10.84 2.75
N GLU A 3 -3.55 10.08 3.45
CA GLU A 3 -3.43 9.90 4.89
C GLU A 3 -2.66 8.61 5.17
N VAL A 4 -1.54 8.73 5.88
CA VAL A 4 -0.74 7.60 6.38
C VAL A 4 -0.87 7.59 7.90
N PRO A 5 -1.43 6.53 8.51
CA PRO A 5 -1.42 6.37 9.96
C PRO A 5 0.01 6.13 10.48
N PRO A 6 0.27 6.39 11.77
CA PRO A 6 1.56 6.07 12.39
C PRO A 6 1.87 4.57 12.26
N GLU A 7 3.11 4.25 11.89
CA GLU A 7 3.61 2.88 11.72
C GLU A 7 3.82 2.20 13.08
N GLU A 8 2.80 1.55 13.63
CA GLU A 8 2.94 0.65 14.79
C GLU A 8 2.20 -0.67 14.58
N GLY A 9 2.90 -1.66 14.00
CA GLY A 9 2.58 -3.09 14.07
C GLY A 9 1.17 -3.50 13.62
N THR A 10 0.79 -4.73 13.96
CA THR A 10 -0.51 -5.36 13.66
C THR A 10 -1.75 -4.53 14.03
N GLU A 11 -1.59 -3.47 14.85
CA GLU A 11 -2.62 -2.51 15.23
C GLU A 11 -3.05 -1.60 14.06
N GLY A 12 -2.20 -1.38 13.05
CA GLY A 12 -2.49 -0.48 11.93
C GLY A 12 -3.73 -0.87 11.09
N VAL A 13 -3.86 -2.16 10.76
CA VAL A 13 -5.00 -2.68 9.97
C VAL A 13 -6.28 -2.75 10.81
N GLU A 14 -6.19 -3.12 12.08
CA GLU A 14 -7.38 -3.12 12.94
C GLU A 14 -7.87 -1.69 13.19
N ALA A 15 -6.96 -0.74 13.42
CA ALA A 15 -7.26 0.68 13.52
C ALA A 15 -7.91 1.22 12.24
N LEU A 16 -7.43 0.80 11.06
CA LEU A 16 -8.07 1.09 9.77
C LEU A 16 -9.52 0.61 9.77
N LEU A 17 -9.72 -0.69 10.02
CA LEU A 17 -11.03 -1.33 9.93
C LEU A 17 -12.00 -0.71 10.94
N ASN A 18 -11.53 -0.33 12.11
CA ASN A 18 -12.32 0.35 13.13
C ASN A 18 -12.70 1.78 12.72
N GLY A 19 -11.76 2.54 12.14
CA GLY A 19 -12.00 3.90 11.67
C GLY A 19 -12.70 4.00 10.31
N LEU A 20 -12.80 2.90 9.55
CA LEU A 20 -13.38 2.90 8.20
C LEU A 20 -14.80 3.49 8.12
N PRO A 21 -15.75 3.19 9.04
CA PRO A 21 -17.08 3.78 8.99
C PRO A 21 -17.09 5.30 9.15
N GLU A 22 -16.19 5.85 9.96
CA GLU A 22 -16.08 7.30 10.15
C GLU A 22 -15.45 7.97 8.94
N ARG A 23 -14.39 7.36 8.39
CA ARG A 23 -13.73 7.83 7.16
C ARG A 23 -14.71 7.90 6.00
N LEU A 24 -15.57 6.89 5.83
CA LEU A 24 -16.57 6.84 4.77
C LEU A 24 -17.68 7.90 4.91
N LYS A 25 -17.92 8.40 6.13
CA LYS A 25 -18.88 9.48 6.42
C LYS A 25 -18.28 10.88 6.25
N ALA A 26 -16.99 11.00 5.90
CA ALA A 26 -16.35 12.28 5.73
C ALA A 26 -17.08 13.10 4.64
N GLU A 27 -17.42 14.35 4.97
CA GLU A 27 -18.11 15.23 4.03
C GLU A 27 -17.34 15.37 2.71
N ASN A 28 -18.06 15.28 1.60
CA ASN A 28 -17.53 15.35 0.23
C ASN A 28 -16.59 14.21 -0.19
N LEU A 29 -16.48 13.13 0.59
CA LEU A 29 -15.73 11.95 0.14
C LEU A 29 -16.49 11.25 -0.98
N ARG A 30 -15.92 11.26 -2.19
CA ARG A 30 -16.50 10.57 -3.37
C ARG A 30 -15.85 9.22 -3.65
N THR A 31 -14.56 9.12 -3.35
CA THR A 31 -13.75 7.93 -3.59
C THR A 31 -12.79 7.73 -2.44
N LEU A 32 -12.71 6.50 -1.93
CA LEU A 32 -11.73 6.06 -0.94
C LEU A 32 -10.89 4.92 -1.52
N GLY A 33 -9.58 5.12 -1.57
CA GLY A 33 -8.62 4.05 -1.80
C GLY A 33 -8.16 3.46 -0.48
N ILE A 34 -8.20 2.14 -0.34
CA ILE A 34 -7.73 1.37 0.80
C ILE A 34 -6.57 0.51 0.35
N VAL A 35 -5.39 0.72 0.94
CA VAL A 35 -4.21 -0.11 0.73
C VAL A 35 -3.85 -0.76 2.06
N VAL A 36 -3.62 -2.07 2.05
CA VAL A 36 -3.36 -2.85 3.26
C VAL A 36 -2.22 -3.83 3.02
N ASP A 37 -1.27 -3.90 3.96
CA ASP A 37 -0.23 -4.92 3.96
C ASP A 37 -0.83 -6.31 4.21
N ALA A 38 -0.51 -7.26 3.33
CA ALA A 38 -0.95 -8.64 3.49
C ALA A 38 -0.15 -9.39 4.55
N ASP A 39 1.00 -8.83 4.96
CA ASP A 39 1.96 -9.41 5.91
C ASP A 39 2.21 -10.88 5.58
N ARG A 40 1.77 -11.79 6.47
CA ARG A 40 1.83 -13.24 6.31
C ARG A 40 0.46 -13.88 6.03
N ASN A 41 -0.64 -13.11 6.04
CA ASN A 41 -2.00 -13.65 5.98
C ASN A 41 -2.94 -12.84 5.06
N LEU A 42 -2.69 -12.93 3.76
CA LEU A 42 -3.50 -12.30 2.72
C LEU A 42 -5.00 -12.66 2.82
N SER A 43 -5.31 -13.94 3.02
CA SER A 43 -6.71 -14.41 3.09
C SER A 43 -7.44 -13.84 4.30
N GLY A 44 -6.81 -13.82 5.47
CA GLY A 44 -7.39 -13.22 6.68
C GLY A 44 -7.58 -11.71 6.56
N ARG A 45 -6.64 -10.99 5.93
CA ARG A 45 -6.75 -9.55 5.65
C ARG A 45 -7.92 -9.26 4.70
N TRP A 46 -8.04 -10.00 3.61
CA TRP A 46 -9.16 -9.88 2.68
C TRP A 46 -10.51 -10.14 3.37
N GLN A 47 -10.59 -11.22 4.15
CA GLN A 47 -11.82 -11.60 4.84
C GLN A 47 -12.25 -10.51 5.84
N SER A 48 -11.31 -9.95 6.61
CA SER A 48 -11.60 -8.87 7.55
C SER A 48 -12.11 -7.60 6.86
N LEU A 49 -11.52 -7.23 5.73
CA LEU A 49 -11.99 -6.12 4.89
C LEU A 49 -13.39 -6.40 4.33
N LYS A 50 -13.63 -7.60 3.82
CA LYS A 50 -14.92 -8.03 3.28
C LYS A 50 -16.03 -7.91 4.33
N ASP A 51 -15.78 -8.43 5.53
CA ASP A 51 -16.76 -8.39 6.62
C ASP A 51 -17.07 -6.96 7.03
N LYS A 52 -16.04 -6.11 7.13
CA LYS A 52 -16.23 -4.71 7.48
C LYS A 52 -16.99 -3.93 6.41
N LEU A 53 -16.61 -4.06 5.14
CA LEU A 53 -17.28 -3.40 4.02
C LEU A 53 -18.74 -3.86 3.88
N SER A 54 -18.99 -5.16 4.06
CA SER A 54 -20.35 -5.71 4.07
C SER A 54 -21.21 -5.12 5.19
N SER A 55 -20.64 -4.94 6.39
CA SER A 55 -21.34 -4.33 7.53
C SER A 55 -21.73 -2.86 7.30
N ILE A 56 -21.02 -2.16 6.41
CA ILE A 56 -21.30 -0.76 6.06
C ILE A 56 -22.35 -0.66 4.94
N GLY A 57 -22.56 -1.74 4.18
CA GLY A 57 -23.58 -1.80 3.12
C GLY A 57 -23.02 -2.05 1.72
N TYR A 58 -21.70 -2.25 1.56
CA TYR A 58 -21.13 -2.69 0.28
C TYR A 58 -21.57 -4.12 -0.01
N ARG A 59 -21.87 -4.41 -1.28
CA ARG A 59 -22.35 -5.71 -1.75
C ARG A 59 -21.45 -6.26 -2.86
N ASP A 60 -21.69 -7.51 -3.25
CA ASP A 60 -21.00 -8.18 -4.37
C ASP A 60 -19.47 -8.22 -4.23
N ILE A 61 -18.99 -8.35 -2.99
CA ILE A 61 -17.56 -8.48 -2.68
C ILE A 61 -17.11 -9.91 -3.00
N PRO A 62 -16.05 -10.11 -3.80
CA PRO A 62 -15.61 -11.45 -4.20
C PRO A 62 -15.06 -12.26 -3.01
N GLN A 63 -15.11 -13.59 -3.13
CA GLN A 63 -14.66 -14.48 -2.05
C GLN A 63 -13.15 -14.42 -1.82
N SER A 64 -12.38 -14.17 -2.88
CA SER A 64 -10.93 -13.98 -2.87
C SER A 64 -10.57 -12.62 -3.48
N PRO A 65 -9.43 -12.01 -3.11
CA PRO A 65 -9.01 -10.75 -3.69
C PRO A 65 -8.69 -10.95 -5.19
N PRO A 66 -9.26 -10.15 -6.09
CA PRO A 66 -8.92 -10.21 -7.52
C PRO A 66 -7.46 -9.79 -7.74
N PRO A 67 -6.70 -10.44 -8.64
CA PRO A 67 -5.33 -10.04 -8.97
C PRO A 67 -5.22 -8.58 -9.42
N GLU A 68 -6.21 -8.12 -10.16
CA GLU A 68 -6.32 -6.75 -10.65
C GLU A 68 -6.70 -5.73 -9.56
N GLY A 69 -6.99 -6.16 -8.33
CA GLY A 69 -7.57 -5.32 -7.28
C GLY A 69 -9.09 -5.31 -7.32
N TRP A 70 -9.72 -4.75 -6.30
CA TRP A 70 -11.19 -4.69 -6.23
C TRP A 70 -11.69 -3.26 -6.13
N VAL A 71 -12.66 -2.92 -6.98
CA VAL A 71 -13.36 -1.63 -6.94
C VAL A 71 -14.85 -1.86 -6.85
N CYS A 72 -15.48 -1.15 -5.92
CA CYS A 72 -16.93 -1.05 -5.83
C CYS A 72 -17.36 0.40 -6.03
N ALA A 73 -18.31 0.62 -6.94
CA ALA A 73 -18.96 1.90 -7.16
C ALA A 73 -20.48 1.71 -6.96
N PRO A 74 -20.97 1.82 -5.71
CA PRO A 74 -22.39 1.63 -5.43
C PRO A 74 -23.26 2.69 -6.13
N SER A 75 -24.48 2.31 -6.49
CA SER A 75 -25.50 3.27 -6.96
C SER A 75 -26.06 4.14 -5.83
N ASP A 76 -25.81 3.76 -4.57
CA ASP A 76 -26.22 4.52 -3.38
C ASP A 76 -25.37 5.80 -3.28
N PRO A 77 -25.97 7.00 -3.36
CA PRO A 77 -25.24 8.27 -3.32
C PRO A 77 -24.60 8.56 -1.95
N TYR A 78 -24.97 7.83 -0.90
CA TYR A 78 -24.39 7.96 0.45
C TYR A 78 -23.17 7.05 0.66
N LEU A 79 -22.88 6.16 -0.30
CA LEU A 79 -21.69 5.31 -0.26
C LEU A 79 -20.65 5.78 -1.28
N PRO A 80 -19.44 6.17 -0.86
CA PRO A 80 -18.40 6.53 -1.81
C PRO A 80 -17.91 5.30 -2.59
N ARG A 81 -17.31 5.55 -3.76
CA ARG A 81 -16.56 4.53 -4.49
C ARG A 81 -15.40 4.04 -3.62
N VAL A 82 -15.22 2.73 -3.49
CA VAL A 82 -14.10 2.14 -2.76
C VAL A 82 -13.22 1.33 -3.71
N GLY A 83 -11.91 1.54 -3.64
CA GLY A 83 -10.91 0.65 -4.21
C GLY A 83 -10.11 0.00 -3.10
N VAL A 84 -9.83 -1.30 -3.21
CA VAL A 84 -9.03 -2.07 -2.27
C VAL A 84 -7.84 -2.70 -2.98
N TRP A 85 -6.66 -2.52 -2.40
CA TRP A 85 -5.41 -3.14 -2.80
C TRP A 85 -4.74 -3.83 -1.59
N LEU A 86 -4.46 -5.12 -1.72
CA LEU A 86 -3.63 -5.86 -0.76
C LEU A 86 -2.20 -5.91 -1.29
N MET A 87 -1.25 -5.46 -0.48
CA MET A 87 0.16 -5.50 -0.89
C MET A 87 0.68 -6.94 -0.96
N PRO A 88 1.70 -7.18 -1.80
CA PRO A 88 2.21 -6.24 -2.80
C PRO A 88 1.35 -6.24 -4.08
N ASN A 89 0.58 -7.30 -4.35
CA ASN A 89 -0.01 -7.55 -5.66
C ASN A 89 -1.38 -8.23 -5.64
N ASN A 90 -2.11 -8.18 -4.52
CA ASN A 90 -3.37 -8.88 -4.24
C ASN A 90 -3.29 -10.41 -4.21
N GLN A 91 -2.13 -11.03 -4.42
CA GLN A 91 -1.98 -12.48 -4.56
C GLN A 91 -0.96 -13.09 -3.60
N LEU A 92 0.05 -12.32 -3.20
CA LEU A 92 1.11 -12.77 -2.31
C LEU A 92 1.01 -12.08 -0.94
N PRO A 93 1.47 -12.75 0.13
CA PRO A 93 1.81 -12.07 1.36
C PRO A 93 2.96 -11.09 1.09
N GLY A 94 2.98 -9.97 1.80
CA GLY A 94 4.04 -8.98 1.71
C GLY A 94 3.59 -7.62 2.20
N MET A 95 4.55 -6.70 2.18
CA MET A 95 4.39 -5.35 2.71
C MET A 95 4.58 -4.31 1.60
N LEU A 96 4.38 -3.06 1.98
CA LEU A 96 4.58 -1.91 1.12
C LEU A 96 5.98 -1.86 0.49
N GLU A 97 7.02 -2.27 1.21
CA GLU A 97 8.39 -2.26 0.71
C GLU A 97 8.62 -3.27 -0.41
N ASP A 98 7.97 -4.44 -0.35
CA ASP A 98 7.99 -5.41 -1.44
C ASP A 98 7.37 -4.81 -2.70
N PHE A 99 6.31 -4.02 -2.55
CA PHE A 99 5.69 -3.30 -3.67
C PHE A 99 6.62 -2.23 -4.26
N VAL A 100 7.27 -1.42 -3.42
CA VAL A 100 8.25 -0.42 -3.89
C VAL A 100 9.38 -1.07 -4.66
N ALA A 101 9.87 -2.24 -4.22
CA ALA A 101 10.90 -2.99 -4.94
C ALA A 101 10.48 -3.33 -6.39
N TYR A 102 9.20 -3.67 -6.63
CA TYR A 102 8.69 -3.90 -7.99
C TYR A 102 8.63 -2.64 -8.87
N LEU A 103 8.63 -1.46 -8.27
CA LEU A 103 8.59 -0.17 -8.98
C LEU A 103 9.98 0.33 -9.35
N ILE A 104 11.04 -0.26 -8.79
CA ILE A 104 12.41 0.11 -9.10
C ILE A 104 12.68 -0.23 -10.57
N PRO A 105 13.09 0.76 -11.40
CA PRO A 105 13.31 0.53 -12.82
C PRO A 105 14.35 -0.57 -13.07
N PRO A 106 14.17 -1.41 -14.10
CA PRO A 106 15.22 -2.30 -14.56
C PRO A 106 16.48 -1.49 -14.90
N GLY A 107 17.61 -1.84 -14.29
CA GLY A 107 18.87 -1.13 -14.47
C GLY A 107 19.13 0.02 -13.48
N ASP A 108 18.32 0.17 -12.43
CA ASP A 108 18.63 1.09 -11.33
C ASP A 108 20.01 0.77 -10.72
N THR A 109 20.86 1.79 -10.61
CA THR A 109 22.25 1.65 -10.16
C THR A 109 22.41 1.83 -8.66
N LEU A 110 21.40 2.38 -7.97
CA LEU A 110 21.44 2.70 -6.54
C LEU A 110 20.91 1.55 -5.69
N HIS A 111 19.88 0.85 -6.14
CA HIS A 111 19.30 -0.30 -5.46
C HIS A 111 20.34 -1.40 -5.15
N PRO A 112 21.16 -1.89 -6.11
CA PRO A 112 22.19 -2.87 -5.80
C PRO A 112 23.27 -2.33 -4.85
N LYS A 113 23.48 -1.01 -4.79
CA LYS A 113 24.41 -0.39 -3.82
C LYS A 113 23.83 -0.36 -2.42
N ALA A 114 22.54 -0.11 -2.27
CA ALA A 114 21.85 -0.16 -0.99
C ALA A 114 21.88 -1.58 -0.44
N GLU A 115 21.55 -2.56 -1.28
CA GLU A 115 21.62 -3.98 -0.96
C GLU A 115 23.02 -4.39 -0.46
N ALA A 116 24.06 -4.04 -1.21
CA ALA A 116 25.44 -4.38 -0.85
C ALA A 116 25.84 -3.80 0.51
N ILE A 117 25.51 -2.54 0.79
CA ILE A 117 25.82 -1.88 2.07
C ILE A 117 25.07 -2.57 3.23
N LEU A 118 23.80 -2.93 3.04
CA LEU A 118 23.05 -3.65 4.07
C LEU A 118 23.65 -5.03 4.35
N GLN A 119 24.01 -5.77 3.30
CA GLN A 119 24.67 -7.07 3.45
C GLN A 119 26.01 -6.94 4.18
N GLU A 120 26.82 -5.91 3.89
CA GLU A 120 28.06 -5.64 4.62
C GLU A 120 27.80 -5.39 6.12
N LEU A 121 26.79 -4.58 6.45
CA LEU A 121 26.40 -4.31 7.83
C LEU A 121 25.90 -5.57 8.56
N GLU A 122 25.12 -6.41 7.88
CA GLU A 122 24.60 -7.66 8.42
C GLU A 122 25.71 -8.69 8.66
N GLN A 123 26.63 -8.84 7.71
CA GLN A 123 27.79 -9.73 7.84
C GLN A 123 28.73 -9.28 8.95
N ALA A 124 28.90 -7.97 9.13
CA ALA A 124 29.70 -7.41 10.22
C ALA A 124 28.97 -7.39 11.57
N GLY A 125 27.67 -7.76 11.61
CA GLY A 125 26.85 -7.71 12.83
C GLY A 125 26.62 -6.28 13.35
N LEU A 126 26.69 -5.28 12.46
CA LEU A 126 26.52 -3.86 12.77
C LEU A 126 25.06 -3.39 12.61
N ASN A 127 24.22 -4.19 11.95
CA ASN A 127 22.80 -3.91 11.77
C ASN A 127 22.08 -3.86 13.12
N ARG A 128 21.34 -2.78 13.38
CA ARG A 128 20.51 -2.64 14.58
C ARG A 128 19.10 -3.20 14.41
N TYR A 129 18.65 -3.34 13.17
CA TYR A 129 17.39 -3.97 12.83
C TYR A 129 17.56 -5.49 12.78
N THR A 130 16.49 -6.23 13.06
CA THR A 130 16.43 -7.68 12.87
C THR A 130 16.29 -8.01 11.38
N LEU A 131 16.85 -9.14 10.92
CA LEU A 131 16.82 -9.51 9.49
C LEU A 131 15.42 -9.58 8.86
N ILE A 132 14.36 -9.80 9.65
CA ILE A 132 12.97 -9.72 9.18
C ILE A 132 12.58 -8.32 8.66
N HIS A 133 13.31 -7.27 9.05
CA HIS A 133 13.13 -5.89 8.62
C HIS A 133 14.14 -5.48 7.54
N HIS A 134 14.88 -6.42 6.94
CA HIS A 134 15.79 -6.15 5.83
C HIS A 134 15.09 -5.44 4.66
N PRO A 135 13.91 -5.88 4.15
CA PRO A 135 13.22 -5.18 3.06
C PRO A 135 12.91 -3.71 3.39
N LYS A 136 12.54 -3.46 4.65
CA LYS A 136 12.29 -2.12 5.17
C LYS A 136 13.55 -1.26 5.18
N ALA A 137 14.64 -1.78 5.74
CA ALA A 137 15.92 -1.08 5.74
C ALA A 137 16.40 -0.77 4.31
N LEU A 138 16.23 -1.71 3.38
CA LEU A 138 16.67 -1.59 2.00
C LEU A 138 15.93 -0.46 1.27
N ILE A 139 14.61 -0.51 1.27
CA ILE A 139 13.80 0.48 0.56
C ILE A 139 13.95 1.87 1.16
N HIS A 140 13.99 2.01 2.48
CA HIS A 140 14.23 3.31 3.11
C HIS A 140 15.61 3.88 2.79
N THR A 141 16.65 3.03 2.74
CA THR A 141 18.00 3.45 2.34
C THR A 141 18.03 3.91 0.89
N TRP A 142 17.41 3.14 -0.01
CA TRP A 142 17.33 3.50 -1.42
C TRP A 142 16.52 4.78 -1.67
N LEU A 143 15.40 4.96 -0.96
CA LEU A 143 14.59 6.18 -1.00
C LEU A 143 15.36 7.40 -0.49
N ALA A 144 16.23 7.24 0.51
CA ALA A 144 17.08 8.31 1.02
C ALA A 144 18.11 8.81 -0.02
N TRP A 145 18.40 8.04 -1.07
CA TRP A 145 19.31 8.44 -2.15
C TRP A 145 18.61 9.01 -3.39
N GLN A 146 17.29 9.18 -3.34
CA GLN A 146 16.52 9.77 -4.43
C GLN A 146 16.61 11.30 -4.42
N LYS A 147 16.19 11.94 -5.52
CA LYS A 147 16.22 13.41 -5.71
C LYS A 147 15.58 14.19 -4.54
N THR A 148 14.51 13.66 -3.96
CA THR A 148 13.87 14.22 -2.76
C THR A 148 14.03 13.22 -1.62
N PRO A 149 15.12 13.32 -0.84
CA PRO A 149 15.31 12.47 0.32
C PRO A 149 14.22 12.73 1.37
N ALA A 150 13.94 11.72 2.21
CA ALA A 150 12.93 11.76 3.27
C ALA A 150 11.47 11.97 2.79
N MET A 151 11.17 11.73 1.51
CA MET A 151 9.79 11.67 1.05
C MET A 151 9.03 10.55 1.79
N PRO A 152 7.86 10.83 2.39
CA PRO A 152 7.05 9.78 3.01
C PRO A 152 6.75 8.66 2.01
N MET A 153 6.83 7.40 2.44
CA MET A 153 6.79 6.25 1.52
C MET A 153 5.54 6.25 0.63
N GLY A 154 4.37 6.56 1.18
CA GLY A 154 3.14 6.71 0.40
C GLY A 154 3.20 7.78 -0.71
N GLN A 155 3.93 8.87 -0.48
CA GLN A 155 4.18 9.90 -1.50
C GLN A 155 5.24 9.44 -2.50
N ALA A 156 6.28 8.74 -2.05
CA ALA A 156 7.31 8.17 -2.91
C ALA A 156 6.73 7.15 -3.89
N ILE A 157 5.82 6.29 -3.41
CA ILE A 157 5.04 5.35 -4.22
C ILE A 157 4.21 6.11 -5.22
N THR A 158 3.42 7.09 -4.80
CA THR A 158 2.61 7.87 -5.75
C THR A 158 3.51 8.49 -6.82
N ALA A 159 4.67 9.04 -6.46
CA ALA A 159 5.61 9.61 -7.41
C ALA A 159 6.29 8.57 -8.33
N GLN A 160 6.57 7.36 -7.84
CA GLN A 160 7.22 6.29 -8.61
C GLN A 160 6.26 5.46 -9.44
N VAL A 161 5.11 5.08 -8.90
CA VAL A 161 4.01 4.45 -9.63
C VAL A 161 3.61 5.34 -10.82
N LEU A 162 3.50 6.66 -10.63
CA LEU A 162 3.23 7.59 -11.74
C LEU A 162 4.35 7.69 -12.79
N ARG A 163 5.54 7.12 -12.51
CA ARG A 163 6.69 7.06 -13.43
C ARG A 163 6.98 5.66 -13.97
N CYS A 164 6.42 4.60 -13.35
CA CYS A 164 6.62 3.21 -13.76
C CYS A 164 5.53 2.78 -14.73
N ASP A 165 5.92 2.35 -15.93
CA ASP A 165 5.02 1.73 -16.91
C ASP A 165 4.89 0.20 -16.71
N CYS A 166 5.31 -0.30 -15.54
CA CYS A 166 5.20 -1.71 -15.19
C CYS A 166 3.72 -2.12 -15.02
N PRO A 167 3.32 -3.34 -15.45
CA PRO A 167 1.91 -3.75 -15.42
C PRO A 167 1.23 -3.60 -14.06
N ILE A 168 1.94 -3.91 -12.97
CA ILE A 168 1.40 -3.81 -11.62
C ILE A 168 1.13 -2.36 -11.19
N ALA A 169 1.98 -1.41 -11.60
CA ALA A 169 1.78 0.01 -11.33
C ALA A 169 0.56 0.56 -12.09
N LEU A 170 0.38 0.15 -13.34
CA LEU A 170 -0.76 0.57 -14.16
C LEU A 170 -2.09 0.08 -13.58
N ILE A 171 -2.13 -1.17 -13.11
CA ILE A 171 -3.29 -1.74 -12.41
C ILE A 171 -3.55 -0.95 -11.12
N PHE A 172 -2.52 -0.73 -10.30
CA PHE A 172 -2.65 0.02 -9.06
C PHE A 172 -3.20 1.44 -9.30
N ILE A 173 -2.67 2.19 -10.28
CA ILE A 173 -3.17 3.52 -10.65
C ILE A 173 -4.65 3.47 -11.03
N ARG A 174 -5.03 2.50 -11.85
CA ARG A 174 -6.39 2.35 -12.37
C ARG A 174 -7.38 2.10 -11.24
N GLU A 175 -7.09 1.12 -10.39
CA GLU A 175 -8.04 0.73 -9.34
C GLU A 175 -8.10 1.77 -8.22
N MET A 176 -6.94 2.27 -7.80
CA MET A 176 -6.84 3.32 -6.77
C MET A 176 -7.27 4.70 -7.28
N GLY A 177 -7.50 4.85 -8.60
CA GLY A 177 -8.03 6.04 -9.22
C GLY A 177 -7.10 7.25 -9.16
N LEU A 178 -5.77 7.07 -9.18
CA LEU A 178 -4.76 8.12 -8.90
C LEU A 178 -4.58 9.18 -10.04
N LYS A 179 -5.63 9.54 -10.78
CA LYS A 179 -5.63 10.60 -11.82
C LYS A 179 -5.88 12.01 -11.20
N PRO A 180 -5.78 13.15 -11.92
CA PRO A 180 -5.61 14.48 -11.30
C PRO A 180 -6.93 15.16 -10.89
N HIS A 181 -7.76 14.47 -10.10
CA HIS A 181 -8.88 15.07 -9.38
C HIS A 181 -8.61 14.99 -7.87
N PRO A 182 -9.26 15.79 -7.01
CA PRO A 182 -8.92 15.83 -5.59
C PRO A 182 -9.33 14.50 -4.90
N PHE A 183 -8.41 13.54 -4.86
CA PHE A 183 -8.55 12.24 -4.20
C PHE A 183 -8.17 12.33 -2.72
N ARG A 184 -8.89 11.58 -1.87
CA ARG A 184 -8.39 11.18 -0.55
C ARG A 184 -8.03 9.69 -0.60
N THR A 185 -6.75 9.39 -0.55
CA THR A 185 -6.24 8.01 -0.50
C THR A 185 -5.82 7.74 0.94
N ALA A 186 -6.33 6.67 1.55
CA ALA A 186 -5.80 6.20 2.82
C ALA A 186 -4.78 5.10 2.50
N LEU A 187 -3.51 5.37 2.78
CA LEU A 187 -2.42 4.41 2.65
C LEU A 187 -2.12 3.91 4.05
N ILE A 188 -2.21 2.60 4.29
CA ILE A 188 -1.95 2.04 5.60
C ILE A 188 -0.88 0.96 5.43
N SER A 189 0.27 1.25 6.03
CA SER A 189 1.33 0.29 6.35
C SER A 189 0.93 -0.42 7.63
#